data_AF-A0A958VK43-F1
#
_entry.id   AF-A0A958VK43-F1
#
_cell.length_a   1.000
_cell.length_b   1.000
_cell.length_c   1.000
_cell.angle_alpha   90.00
_cell.angle_beta   90.00
_cell.angle_gamma   90.00
#
_symmetry.space_group_name_H-M   'P 1'
#
loop_
_entity.id
_entity.type
_entity.pdbx_description
1 polymer ?
#
loop_
_entity_poly.entity_id
_entity_poly.type
_entity_poly.pdbx_seq_one_letter_code
_entity_poly.pdbx_strand_id
1 'polypeptide(L)' 'YVESGVTILHQGQSHLFTLLELLETVKSRKKIFDVALAATLKEHGIEGLYTVNTADFAGFAFLDVKNPL' A
#
# COMPACT_ATOMS: atom_id res chain seq x y z
N TYR A 1 9.93 15.12 10.81
CA TYR A 1 8.62 14.63 10.37
C TYR A 1 7.52 15.67 10.52
N VAL A 2 7.42 16.41 11.64
CA VAL A 2 6.32 17.39 11.85
C VAL A 2 6.39 18.62 10.92
N GLU A 3 7.56 18.96 10.36
CA GLU A 3 7.74 20.15 9.49
C GLU A 3 8.05 19.81 8.02
N SER A 4 7.97 18.54 7.59
CA SER A 4 8.31 18.18 6.21
C SER A 4 7.19 18.42 5.20
N GLY A 5 6.01 18.88 5.64
CA GLY A 5 4.81 18.98 4.78
C GLY A 5 4.26 17.62 4.34
N VAL A 6 4.72 16.52 4.95
CA VAL A 6 4.31 15.15 4.62
C VAL A 6 3.17 14.73 5.53
N THR A 7 2.02 14.42 4.93
CA THR A 7 0.86 13.87 5.65
C THR A 7 1.11 12.43 6.07
N ILE A 8 0.90 12.12 7.35
CA ILE A 8 0.91 10.75 7.86
C ILE A 8 -0.51 10.18 7.74
N LEU A 9 -0.64 9.06 7.04
CA LEU A 9 -1.89 8.31 6.94
C LEU A 9 -1.96 7.29 8.07
N HIS A 10 -3.08 7.29 8.79
CA HIS A 10 -3.34 6.34 9.87
C HIS A 10 -4.33 5.29 9.40
N GLN A 11 -4.15 4.05 9.85
CA GLN A 11 -5.02 2.93 9.48
C GLN A 11 -6.46 3.18 9.96
N GLY A 12 -7.43 2.90 9.09
CA GLY A 12 -8.85 3.03 9.41
C GLY A 12 -9.38 1.85 10.24
N GLN A 13 -10.64 1.93 10.69
CA GLN A 13 -11.29 0.85 11.44
C GLN A 13 -11.45 -0.44 10.61
N SER A 14 -11.52 -0.33 9.29
CA SER A 14 -11.64 -1.45 8.35
C SER A 14 -10.30 -2.08 7.96
N HIS A 15 -9.17 -1.56 8.45
CA HIS A 15 -7.86 -1.85 7.89
C HIS A 15 -7.50 -3.33 7.93
N LEU A 16 -7.87 -3.99 9.04
CA LEU A 16 -7.62 -5.40 9.22
C LEU A 16 -8.40 -6.26 8.20
N PHE A 17 -9.61 -5.86 7.82
CA PHE A 17 -10.38 -6.57 6.79
C PHE A 17 -9.77 -6.41 5.41
N THR A 18 -9.38 -5.19 5.03
CA THR A 18 -8.72 -4.93 3.73
C THR A 18 -7.35 -5.60 3.65
N LEU A 19 -6.59 -5.60 4.75
CA LEU A 19 -5.32 -6.31 4.84
C LEU A 19 -5.49 -7.82 4.64
N LEU A 20 -6.47 -8.43 5.31
CA LEU A 20 -6.74 -9.87 5.16
C LEU A 20 -7.21 -10.22 3.75
N GLU A 21 -8.13 -9.43 3.17
CA GLU A 21 -8.59 -9.58 1.79
C GLU A 21 -7.40 -9.58 0.82
N LEU A 22 -6.50 -8.61 0.95
CA LEU A 22 -5.33 -8.53 0.08
C LEU A 22 -4.34 -9.66 0.36
N LEU A 23 -4.12 -10.05 1.61
CA LEU A 23 -3.20 -11.15 1.97
C LEU A 23 -3.62 -12.49 1.36
N GLU A 24 -4.92 -12.76 1.25
CA GLU A 24 -5.45 -13.96 0.58
C GLU A 24 -5.03 -14.03 -0.89
N THR A 25 -4.83 -12.88 -1.54
CA THR A 25 -4.40 -12.81 -2.95
C THR A 25 -2.90 -13.03 -3.14
N VAL A 26 -2.10 -13.05 -2.06
CA VAL A 26 -0.63 -13.09 -2.13
C VAL A 26 -0.07 -14.38 -1.55
N LYS A 27 0.71 -15.13 -2.34
CA LYS A 27 1.24 -16.46 -1.94
C LYS A 27 2.45 -16.42 -0.99
N SER A 28 2.94 -15.25 -0.58
CA SER A 28 4.19 -15.12 0.18
C SER A 28 4.06 -14.23 1.42
N ARG A 29 4.46 -14.77 2.58
CA ARG A 29 4.53 -14.02 3.85
C ARG A 29 5.55 -12.88 3.82
N LYS A 30 6.50 -12.88 2.88
CA LYS A 30 7.50 -11.80 2.73
C LYS A 30 6.86 -10.47 2.30
N LYS A 31 5.58 -10.47 1.88
CA LYS A 31 4.88 -9.28 1.37
C LYS A 31 3.93 -8.63 2.38
N ILE A 32 3.93 -9.03 3.65
CA ILE A 32 2.94 -8.54 4.63
C ILE A 32 2.96 -7.01 4.80
N PHE A 33 4.14 -6.39 4.77
CA PHE A 33 4.27 -4.92 4.86
C PHE A 33 3.83 -4.22 3.57
N ASP A 34 4.16 -4.77 2.41
CA ASP A 34 3.72 -4.22 1.12
C ASP A 34 2.19 -4.30 0.99
N VAL A 35 1.60 -5.39 1.47
CA VAL A 35 0.15 -5.58 1.51
C VAL A 35 -0.50 -4.62 2.51
N ALA A 36 0.09 -4.41 3.69
CA ALA A 36 -0.40 -3.42 4.65
C ALA A 36 -0.33 -1.99 4.11
N LEU A 37 0.73 -1.66 3.36
CA LEU A 37 0.83 -0.39 2.67
C LEU A 37 -0.27 -0.26 1.60
N ALA A 38 -0.43 -1.26 0.73
CA ALA A 38 -1.48 -1.28 -0.28
C ALA A 38 -2.89 -1.15 0.33
N ALA A 39 -3.16 -1.86 1.43
CA ALA A 39 -4.42 -1.73 2.16
C ALA A 39 -4.63 -0.29 2.66
N THR A 40 -3.60 0.34 3.22
CA THR A 40 -3.67 1.73 3.71
C THR A 40 -4.01 2.68 2.56
N LEU A 41 -3.37 2.53 1.40
CA LEU A 41 -3.64 3.35 0.22
C LEU A 41 -5.07 3.16 -0.31
N LYS A 42 -5.52 1.90 -0.41
CA LYS A 42 -6.89 1.54 -0.85
C LYS A 42 -7.95 2.18 0.03
N GLU A 43 -7.79 2.14 1.35
CA GLU A 43 -8.74 2.75 2.30
C GLU A 43 -8.82 4.27 2.21
N HIS A 44 -7.72 4.92 1.84
CA HIS A 44 -7.65 6.37 1.69
C HIS A 44 -8.00 6.83 0.26
N GLY A 45 -8.38 5.91 -0.63
CA GLY A 45 -8.67 6.23 -2.03
C GLY A 45 -7.45 6.73 -2.80
N ILE A 46 -6.24 6.33 -2.40
CA ILE A 46 -5.00 6.73 -3.04
C ILE A 46 -4.59 5.65 -4.04
N GLU A 47 -4.52 6.03 -5.31
CA GLU A 47 -4.13 5.15 -6.41
C GLU A 47 -2.65 5.30 -6.77
N GLY A 48 -2.00 6.41 -6.41
CA GLY A 48 -0.60 6.67 -6.76
C GLY A 48 0.41 6.14 -5.73
N LEU A 49 1.43 5.41 -6.19
CA LEU A 49 2.57 5.00 -5.36
C LEU A 49 3.90 5.29 -6.04
N TYR A 50 4.74 6.10 -5.40
CA TYR A 50 6.13 6.26 -5.80
C TYR A 50 7.02 5.29 -5.03
N THR A 51 7.70 4.39 -5.74
CA THR A 51 8.62 3.43 -5.15
C THR A 51 9.65 2.94 -6.16
N VAL A 52 10.86 2.66 -5.70
CA VAL A 52 11.89 2.00 -6.50
C VAL A 52 11.57 0.52 -6.73
N ASN A 53 10.75 -0.09 -5.87
CA ASN A 53 10.41 -1.50 -5.90
C ASN A 53 9.06 -1.74 -6.59
N THR A 54 8.93 -1.29 -7.84
CA THR A 54 7.66 -1.33 -8.58
C THR A 54 7.14 -2.76 -8.77
N ALA A 55 8.05 -3.74 -8.91
CA ALA A 55 7.72 -5.14 -9.14
C ALA A 55 6.88 -5.75 -8.00
N ASP A 56 7.08 -5.30 -6.75
CA ASP A 56 6.35 -5.86 -5.62
C ASP A 56 4.89 -5.40 -5.53
N PHE A 57 4.56 -4.30 -6.21
CA PHE A 57 3.23 -3.73 -6.25
C PHE A 57 2.47 -3.99 -7.56
N ALA A 58 3.11 -4.61 -8.55
CA ALA A 58 2.50 -4.91 -9.86
C ALA A 58 1.24 -5.80 -9.78
N GLY A 59 1.05 -6.54 -8.68
CA GLY A 59 -0.15 -7.36 -8.45
C GLY A 59 -1.38 -6.59 -7.96
N PHE A 60 -1.24 -5.32 -7.58
CA PHE A 60 -2.34 -4.51 -7.08
C PHE A 60 -2.91 -3.64 -8.21
N ALA A 61 -3.97 -4.14 -8.85
CA ALA A 61 -4.55 -3.50 -10.04
C ALA A 61 -5.07 -2.06 -9.81
N PHE A 62 -5.32 -1.66 -8.56
CA PHE A 62 -5.79 -0.32 -8.21
C PHE A 62 -4.67 0.72 -8.07
N LEU A 63 -3.39 0.30 -8.14
CA LEU A 63 -2.25 1.18 -7.97
C LEU A 63 -1.61 1.58 -9.32
N ASP A 64 -1.46 2.88 -9.53
CA ASP A 64 -0.53 3.49 -10.48
C ASP A 64 0.84 3.66 -9.82
N VAL A 65 1.74 2.72 -10.10
CA VAL A 65 3.07 2.65 -9.47
C VAL A 65 4.12 3.28 -10.37
N LYS A 66 4.85 4.27 -9.86
CA LYS A 66 5.91 4.97 -10.59
C LYS A 66 7.24 4.85 -9.86
N ASN A 67 8.30 4.58 -10.61
CA ASN A 67 9.66 4.72 -10.10
C ASN A 67 10.09 6.19 -10.22
N PRO A 68 10.38 6.89 -9.11
CA PRO A 68 10.82 8.28 -9.15
C PRO A 68 12.32 8.45 -9.50
N LEU A 69 13.07 7.36 -9.62
CA LEU A 69 14.50 7.34 -9.96
C LEU A 69 14.76 6.96 -11.42
#